data_AF-A0A524FQ71-F1
#
_entry.id   AF-A0A524FQ71-F1
#
_cell.length_a   1.000
_cell.length_b   1.000
_cell.length_c   1.000
_cell.angle_alpha   90.00
_cell.angle_beta   90.00
_cell.angle_gamma   90.00
#
_symmetry.space_group_name_H-M   'P 1'
#
loop_
_entity.id
_entity.type
_entity.pdbx_description
1 polymer ?
#
loop_
_entity_poly.entity_id
_entity_poly.type
_entity_poly.pdbx_seq_one_letter_code
_entity_poly.pdbx_strand_id
1 'polypeptide(L)'
;MKTLISEKVKAILAAIDDLIDIKLLIRDIAPNYHLSEKNYKEFISKIESLHNKLAPFFSEYLNDSESHSKKSSENIENLIFDLIKSNKVVLISANASKKKLKNFGLDPRNLIVSGGPLFPEDYKMVNPNLSDSAFINIKKKCKRIVNELKNIDWSNKNLVFLYEKANPTDLLILDKIERISNIIGSSIETVELISWKNLDN
;
A
#
# COMPACT_ATOMS: atom_id res chain seq x y z
N MET A 1 -15.45 31.60 -14.54
CA MET A 1 -16.45 30.74 -13.87
C MET A 1 -16.37 29.36 -14.50
N LYS A 2 -16.14 28.30 -13.71
CA LYS A 2 -16.30 26.92 -14.20
C LYS A 2 -17.76 26.53 -13.99
N THR A 3 -18.48 26.30 -15.08
CA THR A 3 -19.89 25.89 -15.03
C THR A 3 -19.95 24.37 -14.99
N LEU A 4 -20.65 23.80 -14.01
CA LEU A 4 -20.93 22.35 -13.97
C LEU A 4 -21.88 22.01 -15.13
N ILE A 5 -21.49 21.04 -15.95
CA ILE A 5 -22.29 20.57 -17.09
C ILE A 5 -23.57 19.93 -16.58
N SER A 6 -24.72 20.23 -17.20
CA SER A 6 -26.06 19.77 -16.77
C SER A 6 -26.15 18.25 -16.57
N GLU A 7 -25.48 17.47 -17.42
CA GLU A 7 -25.46 16.00 -17.34
C GLU A 7 -24.75 15.48 -16.09
N LYS A 8 -23.73 16.20 -15.60
CA LYS A 8 -22.97 15.82 -14.41
C LYS A 8 -23.75 16.09 -13.13
N VAL A 9 -24.45 17.23 -13.10
CA VAL A 9 -25.37 17.55 -11.99
C VAL A 9 -26.46 16.48 -11.91
N LYS A 10 -27.00 16.05 -13.05
CA LYS A 10 -27.97 14.94 -13.11
C LYS A 10 -27.38 13.62 -12.61
N ALA A 11 -26.15 13.28 -12.99
CA ALA A 11 -25.49 12.06 -12.52
C ALA A 11 -25.30 12.06 -10.98
N ILE A 12 -24.90 13.18 -10.40
CA ILE A 12 -24.74 13.32 -8.94
C ILE A 12 -26.10 13.20 -8.24
N LEU A 13 -27.13 13.88 -8.73
CA LEU A 13 -28.47 13.79 -8.14
C LEU A 13 -29.01 12.34 -8.21
N ALA A 14 -28.84 11.68 -9.34
CA ALA A 14 -29.25 10.28 -9.52
C ALA A 14 -28.43 9.30 -8.66
N ALA A 15 -27.20 9.65 -8.26
CA ALA A 15 -26.39 8.89 -7.32
C ALA A 15 -26.86 9.08 -5.87
N ILE A 16 -27.30 10.30 -5.53
CA ILE A 16 -27.92 10.58 -4.22
C ILE A 16 -29.20 9.76 -4.06
N ASP A 17 -30.02 9.65 -5.10
CA ASP A 17 -31.23 8.83 -5.07
C ASP A 17 -30.91 7.34 -4.80
N ASP A 18 -29.90 6.77 -5.46
CA ASP A 18 -29.48 5.38 -5.18
C ASP A 18 -28.98 5.20 -3.74
N LEU A 19 -28.28 6.20 -3.18
CA LEU A 19 -27.83 6.17 -1.79
C LEU A 19 -29.01 6.25 -0.80
N ILE A 20 -30.06 7.00 -1.14
CA ILE A 20 -31.29 7.05 -0.34
C ILE A 20 -31.97 5.67 -0.37
N ASP A 21 -32.07 5.04 -1.52
CA ASP A 21 -32.66 3.70 -1.66
C ASP A 21 -31.87 2.65 -0.87
N ILE A 22 -30.53 2.68 -0.96
CA ILE A 22 -29.65 1.83 -0.16
C ILE A 22 -29.91 2.04 1.34
N LYS A 23 -30.04 3.30 1.78
CA LYS A 23 -30.35 3.62 3.17
C LYS A 23 -31.70 3.05 3.61
N LEU A 24 -32.71 3.07 2.74
CA LEU A 24 -34.02 2.47 3.02
C LEU A 24 -33.90 0.95 3.16
N LEU A 25 -33.18 0.28 2.26
CA LEU A 25 -32.91 -1.16 2.34
C LEU A 25 -32.20 -1.52 3.65
N ILE A 26 -31.19 -0.74 4.06
CA ILE A 26 -30.45 -0.95 5.32
C ILE A 26 -31.37 -0.77 6.53
N ARG A 27 -32.27 0.22 6.49
CA ARG A 27 -33.25 0.44 7.57
C ARG A 27 -34.21 -0.73 7.70
N ASP A 28 -34.64 -1.32 6.60
CA ASP A 28 -35.63 -2.39 6.57
C ASP A 28 -35.08 -3.73 7.09
N ILE A 29 -33.75 -3.91 7.05
CA ILE A 29 -33.06 -5.10 7.60
C ILE A 29 -32.51 -4.89 9.02
N ALA A 30 -32.65 -3.69 9.58
CA ALA A 30 -32.23 -3.42 10.95
C ALA A 30 -33.11 -4.19 11.97
N PRO A 31 -32.55 -4.60 13.13
CA PRO A 31 -31.17 -4.38 13.58
C PRO A 31 -30.20 -5.49 13.16
N ASN A 32 -30.68 -6.59 12.59
CA ASN A 32 -29.87 -7.79 12.37
C ASN A 32 -29.10 -7.77 11.04
N TYR A 33 -29.43 -6.83 10.15
CA TYR A 33 -28.83 -6.60 8.84
C TYR A 33 -28.80 -7.84 7.93
N HIS A 34 -29.78 -8.73 8.10
CA HIS A 34 -29.89 -9.92 7.27
C HIS A 34 -30.58 -9.58 5.94
N LEU A 35 -29.85 -9.66 4.83
CA LEU A 35 -30.38 -9.47 3.49
C LEU A 35 -30.96 -10.79 2.97
N SER A 36 -32.26 -10.80 2.66
CA SER A 36 -32.85 -11.87 1.85
C SER A 36 -32.21 -11.88 0.45
N GLU A 37 -32.28 -13.00 -0.29
CA GLU A 37 -31.75 -13.04 -1.66
C GLU A 37 -32.30 -11.94 -2.57
N LYS A 38 -33.58 -11.58 -2.37
CA LYS A 38 -34.23 -10.50 -3.10
C LYS A 38 -33.61 -9.15 -2.75
N ASN A 39 -33.52 -8.83 -1.46
CA ASN A 39 -32.97 -7.56 -0.99
C ASN A 39 -31.48 -7.44 -1.32
N TYR A 40 -30.74 -8.56 -1.33
CA TYR A 40 -29.34 -8.62 -1.72
C TYR A 40 -29.15 -8.26 -3.19
N LYS A 41 -29.94 -8.84 -4.10
CA LYS A 41 -29.89 -8.50 -5.53
C LYS A 41 -30.20 -7.03 -5.77
N GLU A 42 -31.20 -6.49 -5.07
CA GLU A 42 -31.56 -5.08 -5.16
C GLU A 42 -30.43 -4.17 -4.63
N PHE A 43 -29.85 -4.53 -3.49
CA PHE A 43 -28.70 -3.81 -2.92
C PHE A 43 -27.50 -3.79 -3.86
N ILE A 44 -27.10 -4.94 -4.42
CA ILE A 44 -25.97 -5.02 -5.36
C ILE A 44 -26.25 -4.19 -6.62
N SER A 45 -27.45 -4.28 -7.18
CA SER A 45 -27.84 -3.50 -8.36
C SER A 45 -27.75 -1.99 -8.10
N LYS A 46 -28.13 -1.53 -6.91
CA LYS A 46 -28.00 -0.12 -6.51
C LYS A 46 -26.54 0.32 -6.35
N ILE A 47 -25.69 -0.54 -5.80
CA ILE A 47 -24.24 -0.27 -5.68
C ILE A 47 -23.57 -0.19 -7.06
N GLU A 48 -23.89 -1.10 -7.97
CA GLU A 48 -23.38 -1.08 -9.35
C GLU A 48 -23.85 0.16 -10.12
N SER A 49 -25.13 0.52 -9.98
CA SER A 49 -25.68 1.76 -10.54
C SER A 49 -24.97 3.00 -10.02
N LEU A 50 -24.74 3.08 -8.70
CA LEU A 50 -24.01 4.16 -8.06
C LEU A 50 -22.59 4.28 -8.62
N HIS A 51 -21.88 3.15 -8.72
CA HIS A 51 -20.53 3.10 -9.29
C HIS A 51 -20.52 3.63 -10.72
N ASN A 52 -21.42 3.17 -11.58
CA ASN A 52 -21.46 3.57 -12.99
C ASN A 52 -21.81 5.05 -13.18
N LYS A 53 -22.68 5.62 -12.33
CA LYS A 53 -23.02 7.05 -12.36
C LYS A 53 -21.86 7.94 -11.92
N LEU A 54 -21.08 7.50 -10.92
CA LEU A 54 -19.99 8.28 -10.34
C LEU A 54 -18.63 8.05 -11.02
N ALA A 55 -18.40 6.90 -11.67
CA ALA A 55 -17.13 6.58 -12.29
C ALA A 55 -16.66 7.62 -13.32
N PRO A 56 -17.50 8.15 -14.23
CA PRO A 56 -17.08 9.23 -15.14
C PRO A 56 -16.68 10.51 -14.39
N PHE A 57 -17.39 10.84 -13.30
CA PHE A 57 -17.08 12.00 -12.47
C PHE A 57 -15.74 11.82 -11.74
N PHE A 58 -15.50 10.64 -11.17
CA PHE A 58 -14.22 10.33 -10.52
C PHE A 58 -13.08 10.30 -11.53
N SER A 59 -13.25 9.71 -12.71
CA SER A 59 -12.21 9.80 -13.74
C SER A 59 -11.92 11.26 -14.09
N GLU A 60 -12.91 12.12 -14.31
CA GLU A 60 -12.63 13.48 -14.78
C GLU A 60 -12.02 14.40 -13.70
N TYR A 61 -12.51 14.31 -12.46
CA TYR A 61 -12.13 15.22 -11.38
C TYR A 61 -11.10 14.63 -10.40
N LEU A 62 -10.95 13.30 -10.40
CA LEU A 62 -10.02 12.57 -9.54
C LEU A 62 -9.03 11.73 -10.37
N ASN A 63 -8.92 11.95 -11.69
CA ASN A 63 -8.01 11.23 -12.60
C ASN A 63 -6.65 10.96 -11.93
N ASP A 64 -6.22 9.70 -12.03
CA ASP A 64 -5.09 8.99 -11.40
C ASP A 64 -3.67 9.60 -11.62
N SER A 65 -3.53 10.90 -11.89
CA SER A 65 -2.25 11.58 -12.06
C SER A 65 -1.70 12.26 -10.79
N GLU A 66 -2.37 12.11 -9.64
CA GLU A 66 -1.86 12.56 -8.33
C GLU A 66 -2.02 11.47 -7.26
N SER A 67 -1.54 10.25 -7.55
CA SER A 67 -1.23 9.25 -6.52
C SER A 67 0.01 9.66 -5.70
N HIS A 68 -0.08 10.85 -5.09
CA HIS A 68 0.66 11.20 -3.90
C HIS A 68 -0.35 11.71 -2.87
N SER A 69 -0.50 10.89 -1.83
CA SER A 69 -0.93 11.31 -0.48
C SER A 69 -2.38 11.79 -0.31
N LYS A 70 -3.25 10.86 0.15
CA LYS A 70 -4.01 11.01 1.40
C LYS A 70 -4.87 9.77 1.64
N LYS A 71 -4.29 8.78 2.29
CA LYS A 71 -5.02 7.66 2.88
C LYS A 71 -4.50 7.48 4.32
N SER A 72 -5.05 8.32 5.19
CA SER A 72 -4.77 8.38 6.63
C SER A 72 -5.29 7.13 7.34
N SER A 73 -4.38 6.36 7.93
CA SER A 73 -4.62 5.33 8.95
C SER A 73 -5.44 4.09 8.53
N GLU A 74 -6.68 4.24 8.08
CA GLU A 74 -7.61 3.15 7.73
C GLU A 74 -7.19 2.31 6.52
N ASN A 75 -6.23 2.78 5.72
CA ASN A 75 -5.73 2.01 4.57
C ASN A 75 -4.49 1.17 4.88
N ILE A 76 -3.75 1.43 5.97
CA ILE A 76 -2.53 0.65 6.22
C ILE A 76 -2.92 -0.77 6.65
N GLU A 77 -3.96 -0.93 7.46
CA GLU A 77 -4.46 -2.25 7.85
C GLU A 77 -4.98 -3.02 6.62
N ASN A 78 -5.81 -2.39 5.79
CA ASN A 78 -6.29 -3.00 4.54
C ASN A 78 -5.14 -3.37 3.61
N LEU A 79 -4.14 -2.51 3.48
CA LEU A 79 -2.92 -2.80 2.71
C LEU A 79 -2.17 -3.99 3.30
N ILE A 80 -2.01 -4.06 4.63
CA ILE A 80 -1.39 -5.22 5.28
C ILE A 80 -2.24 -6.48 5.06
N PHE A 81 -3.57 -6.41 5.14
CA PHE A 81 -4.47 -7.53 4.82
C PHE A 81 -4.31 -8.02 3.38
N ASP A 82 -4.16 -7.11 2.42
CA ASP A 82 -3.89 -7.45 1.02
C ASP A 82 -2.50 -8.09 0.86
N LEU A 83 -1.50 -7.62 1.60
CA LEU A 83 -0.17 -8.23 1.65
C LEU A 83 -0.19 -9.63 2.28
N ILE A 84 -1.04 -9.88 3.28
CA ILE A 84 -1.22 -11.21 3.91
C ILE A 84 -1.83 -12.20 2.91
N LYS A 85 -2.83 -11.76 2.13
CA LYS A 85 -3.55 -12.61 1.18
C LYS A 85 -2.80 -12.83 -0.14
N SER A 86 -1.76 -12.04 -0.40
CA SER A 86 -1.00 -12.10 -1.64
C SER A 86 0.33 -12.85 -1.45
N ASN A 87 0.83 -13.49 -2.51
CA ASN A 87 2.14 -14.16 -2.51
C ASN A 87 3.28 -13.14 -2.71
N LYS A 88 3.29 -12.09 -1.89
CA LYS A 88 4.25 -10.98 -1.99
C LYS A 88 5.33 -11.11 -0.91
N VAL A 89 6.55 -10.70 -1.27
CA VAL A 89 7.66 -10.52 -0.34
C VAL A 89 7.73 -9.05 0.02
N VAL A 90 7.87 -8.75 1.30
CA VAL A 90 7.87 -7.39 1.83
C VAL A 90 9.26 -7.01 2.30
N LEU A 91 9.81 -5.95 1.72
CA LEU A 91 11.06 -5.31 2.12
C LEU A 91 10.77 -4.15 3.06
N ILE A 92 11.49 -4.10 4.18
CA ILE A 92 11.47 -3.00 5.15
C ILE A 92 12.89 -2.67 5.62
N SER A 93 13.12 -1.40 6.00
CA SER A 93 14.45 -0.99 6.47
C SER A 93 14.72 -1.32 7.93
N ALA A 94 13.70 -1.34 8.80
CA ALA A 94 13.87 -1.40 10.25
C ALA A 94 13.33 -2.70 10.87
N ASN A 95 14.11 -3.29 11.77
CA ASN A 95 13.70 -4.48 12.54
C ASN A 95 12.48 -4.21 13.43
N ALA A 96 12.33 -2.97 13.93
CA ALA A 96 11.16 -2.60 14.73
C ALA A 96 9.85 -2.78 13.93
N SER A 97 9.85 -2.40 12.65
CA SER A 97 8.72 -2.56 11.74
C SER A 97 8.38 -4.04 11.48
N LYS A 98 9.38 -4.93 11.49
CA LYS A 98 9.17 -6.38 11.35
C LYS A 98 8.26 -6.93 12.45
N LYS A 99 8.49 -6.50 13.69
CA LYS A 99 7.69 -6.94 14.85
C LYS A 99 6.23 -6.51 14.70
N LYS A 100 6.00 -5.29 14.21
CA LYS A 100 4.66 -4.76 13.95
C LYS A 100 3.95 -5.59 12.88
N LEU A 101 4.55 -5.77 11.70
CA LEU A 101 3.94 -6.56 10.61
C LEU A 101 3.63 -8.01 11.02
N LYS A 102 4.50 -8.63 11.84
CA LYS A 102 4.23 -9.95 12.41
C LYS A 102 2.99 -9.96 13.31
N ASN A 103 2.79 -8.93 14.13
CA ASN A 103 1.60 -8.84 15.00
C ASN A 103 0.31 -8.69 14.19
N PHE A 104 0.37 -8.11 12.99
CA PHE A 104 -0.76 -8.05 12.06
C PHE A 104 -0.97 -9.36 11.28
N GLY A 105 -0.14 -10.40 11.48
CA GLY A 105 -0.32 -11.72 10.87
C GLY A 105 0.49 -11.97 9.60
N LEU A 106 1.41 -11.07 9.23
CA LEU A 106 2.27 -11.28 8.07
C LEU A 106 3.31 -12.38 8.35
N ASP A 107 3.47 -13.33 7.42
CA ASP A 107 4.43 -14.44 7.56
C ASP A 107 5.88 -13.91 7.61
N PRO A 108 6.66 -14.21 8.68
CA PRO A 108 8.06 -13.83 8.78
C PRO A 108 8.95 -14.29 7.62
N ARG A 109 8.57 -15.34 6.91
CA ARG A 109 9.28 -15.87 5.72
C ARG A 109 9.12 -14.98 4.49
N ASN A 110 8.07 -14.16 4.47
CA ASN A 110 7.82 -13.17 3.43
C ASN A 110 8.39 -11.79 3.80
N LEU A 111 9.14 -11.66 4.91
CA LEU A 111 9.69 -10.40 5.39
C LEU A 111 11.20 -10.34 5.27
N ILE A 112 11.68 -9.44 4.42
CA ILE A 112 13.10 -9.10 4.29
C ILE A 112 13.35 -7.79 5.01
N VAL A 113 14.33 -7.80 5.92
CA VAL A 113 14.72 -6.59 6.67
C VAL A 113 16.16 -6.24 6.35
N SER A 114 16.37 -5.06 5.76
CA SER A 114 17.73 -4.62 5.45
C SER A 114 18.48 -4.13 6.70
N GLY A 115 17.76 -3.56 7.68
CA GLY A 115 18.35 -3.02 8.90
C GLY A 115 19.27 -1.83 8.63
N GLY A 116 18.93 -0.99 7.66
CA GLY A 116 19.75 0.10 7.11
C GLY A 116 19.67 0.18 5.57
N PRO A 117 20.47 1.04 4.92
CA PRO A 117 20.50 1.09 3.47
C PRO A 117 20.86 -0.26 2.83
N LEU A 118 20.37 -0.51 1.61
CA LEU A 118 20.64 -1.77 0.91
C LEU A 118 22.05 -1.82 0.31
N PHE A 119 22.60 -0.67 -0.05
CA PHE A 119 23.90 -0.56 -0.70
C PHE A 119 24.93 0.07 0.25
N PRO A 120 26.17 -0.47 0.30
CA PRO A 120 27.18 0.01 1.24
C PRO A 120 27.50 1.50 1.11
N GLU A 121 27.55 2.03 -0.12
CA GLU A 121 27.82 3.44 -0.42
C GLU A 121 26.90 4.41 0.33
N ASP A 122 25.64 4.04 0.53
CA ASP A 122 24.62 4.88 1.17
C ASP A 122 24.87 5.01 2.69
N TYR A 123 25.58 4.06 3.31
CA TYR A 123 25.87 4.14 4.74
C TYR A 123 26.79 5.31 5.12
N LYS A 124 27.68 5.74 4.20
CA LYS A 124 28.50 6.93 4.42
C LYS A 124 27.70 8.23 4.29
N MET A 125 26.58 8.20 3.57
CA MET A 125 25.64 9.34 3.50
C MET A 125 24.88 9.50 4.82
N VAL A 126 24.51 8.38 5.46
CA VAL A 126 23.84 8.39 6.77
C VAL A 126 24.83 8.69 7.91
N ASN A 127 26.04 8.15 7.84
CA ASN A 127 27.08 8.38 8.85
C ASN A 127 28.45 8.61 8.19
N PRO A 128 28.85 9.88 7.96
CA PRO A 128 30.14 10.21 7.36
C PRO A 128 31.35 9.75 8.19
N ASN A 129 31.21 9.62 9.50
CA ASN A 129 32.27 9.22 10.44
C ASN A 129 32.39 7.69 10.60
N LEU A 130 31.80 6.91 9.69
CA LEU A 130 31.82 5.46 9.75
C LEU A 130 33.26 4.93 9.57
N SER A 131 33.73 4.16 10.57
CA SER A 131 35.06 3.55 10.52
C SER A 131 35.15 2.48 9.44
N ASP A 132 36.36 2.27 8.90
CA ASP A 132 36.60 1.24 7.88
C ASP A 132 36.29 -0.17 8.39
N SER A 133 36.56 -0.44 9.67
CA SER A 133 36.24 -1.73 10.31
C SER A 133 34.74 -2.00 10.37
N ALA A 134 33.92 -0.98 10.68
CA ALA A 134 32.47 -1.09 10.63
C ALA A 134 31.96 -1.23 9.18
N PHE A 135 32.58 -0.51 8.24
CA PHE A 135 32.23 -0.53 6.83
C PHE A 135 32.41 -1.91 6.18
N ILE A 136 33.44 -2.68 6.58
CA ILE A 136 33.65 -4.07 6.12
C ILE A 136 32.46 -4.95 6.52
N ASN A 137 31.99 -4.85 7.75
CA ASN A 137 30.86 -5.63 8.24
C ASN A 137 29.55 -5.23 7.56
N ILE A 138 29.36 -3.94 7.31
CA ILE A 138 28.22 -3.41 6.54
C ILE A 138 28.23 -3.97 5.11
N LYS A 139 29.37 -3.96 4.41
CA LYS A 139 29.49 -4.56 3.06
C LYS A 139 29.06 -6.02 3.04
N LYS A 140 29.48 -6.81 4.03
CA LYS A 140 29.07 -8.22 4.16
C LYS A 140 27.56 -8.34 4.37
N LYS A 141 26.97 -7.50 5.22
CA LYS A 141 25.53 -7.47 5.49
C LYS A 141 24.73 -7.11 4.24
N CYS A 142 25.09 -6.04 3.54
CA CYS A 142 24.46 -5.63 2.28
C CYS A 142 24.51 -6.75 1.23
N LYS A 143 25.70 -7.36 1.05
CA LYS A 143 25.87 -8.47 0.11
C LYS A 143 24.99 -9.66 0.46
N ARG A 144 24.84 -10.00 1.75
CA ARG A 144 23.96 -11.07 2.20
C ARG A 144 22.50 -10.81 1.82
N ILE A 145 22.00 -9.60 2.07
CA ILE A 145 20.61 -9.22 1.77
C ILE A 145 20.37 -9.19 0.25
N VAL A 146 21.31 -8.62 -0.51
CA VAL A 146 21.23 -8.63 -1.98
C VAL A 146 21.22 -10.06 -2.53
N ASN A 147 22.04 -10.96 -1.98
CA ASN A 147 22.02 -12.37 -2.38
C ASN A 147 20.72 -13.07 -1.97
N GLU A 148 20.16 -12.75 -0.81
CA GLU A 148 18.85 -13.23 -0.37
C GLU A 148 17.76 -12.84 -1.37
N LEU A 149 17.74 -11.58 -1.81
CA LEU A 149 16.83 -11.10 -2.86
C LEU A 149 17.04 -11.84 -4.19
N LYS A 150 18.28 -12.08 -4.61
CA LYS A 150 18.58 -12.82 -5.86
C LYS A 150 18.15 -14.28 -5.83
N ASN A 151 18.19 -14.91 -4.65
CA ASN A 151 17.92 -16.35 -4.50
C ASN A 151 16.43 -16.67 -4.35
N ILE A 152 15.57 -15.66 -4.30
CA ILE A 152 14.12 -15.85 -4.29
C ILE A 152 13.65 -16.12 -5.72
N ASP A 153 12.78 -17.11 -5.89
CA ASP A 153 12.06 -17.32 -7.13
C ASP A 153 10.94 -16.28 -7.28
N TRP A 154 11.17 -15.31 -8.17
CA TRP A 154 10.26 -14.21 -8.46
C TRP A 154 9.23 -14.54 -9.55
N SER A 155 9.24 -15.74 -10.13
CA SER A 155 8.30 -16.12 -11.20
C SER A 155 6.82 -16.01 -10.77
N ASN A 156 6.55 -16.22 -9.48
CA ASN A 156 5.20 -16.19 -8.89
C ASN A 156 5.11 -15.27 -7.67
N LYS A 157 6.09 -14.37 -7.49
CA LYS A 157 6.19 -13.48 -6.33
C LYS A 157 6.54 -12.07 -6.79
N ASN A 158 5.98 -11.08 -6.09
CA ASN A 158 6.35 -9.68 -6.28
C ASN A 158 6.98 -9.14 -5.00
N LEU A 159 7.93 -8.22 -5.17
CA LEU A 159 8.52 -7.48 -4.05
C LEU A 159 7.71 -6.21 -3.81
N VAL A 160 7.36 -5.97 -2.55
CA VAL A 160 6.78 -4.71 -2.08
C VAL A 160 7.75 -4.06 -1.11
N PHE A 161 8.09 -2.80 -1.36
CA PHE A 161 8.87 -1.99 -0.43
C PHE A 161 7.95 -1.06 0.36
N LEU A 162 7.90 -1.26 1.69
CA LEU A 162 7.17 -0.37 2.59
C LEU A 162 8.13 0.66 3.16
N TYR A 163 7.81 1.95 3.01
CA TYR A 163 8.73 3.04 3.32
C TYR A 163 8.02 4.21 4.02
N GLU A 164 8.68 4.85 4.98
CA GLU A 164 8.20 6.08 5.63
C GLU A 164 8.94 7.29 5.04
N LYS A 165 8.22 8.28 4.49
CA LYS A 165 8.85 9.47 3.86
C LYS A 165 9.78 10.24 4.79
N ALA A 166 9.51 10.22 6.09
CA ALA A 166 10.32 10.91 7.09
C ALA A 166 11.60 10.13 7.48
N ASN A 167 11.80 8.92 6.97
CA ASN A 167 12.95 8.08 7.31
C ASN A 167 14.05 8.18 6.23
N PRO A 168 15.24 8.73 6.56
CA PRO A 168 16.32 8.90 5.58
C PRO A 168 16.82 7.58 4.96
N THR A 169 16.80 6.49 5.73
CA THR A 169 17.21 5.17 5.21
C THR A 169 16.21 4.65 4.18
N ASP A 170 14.93 4.85 4.43
CA ASP A 170 13.86 4.45 3.53
C ASP A 170 13.97 5.20 2.19
N LEU A 171 14.26 6.50 2.24
CA LEU A 171 14.46 7.32 1.05
C LEU A 171 15.69 6.88 0.24
N LEU A 172 16.78 6.48 0.90
CA LEU A 172 17.96 5.96 0.19
C LEU A 172 17.66 4.63 -0.52
N ILE A 173 16.85 3.76 0.09
CA ILE A 173 16.41 2.52 -0.56
C ILE A 173 15.48 2.85 -1.74
N LEU A 174 14.56 3.81 -1.56
CA LEU A 174 13.62 4.25 -2.59
C LEU A 174 14.35 4.83 -3.82
N ASP A 175 15.38 5.65 -3.61
CA ASP A 175 16.23 6.21 -4.67
C ASP A 175 16.91 5.13 -5.51
N LYS A 176 17.13 3.95 -4.93
CA LYS A 176 17.77 2.81 -5.60
C LYS A 176 16.78 1.73 -6.02
N ILE A 177 15.48 2.02 -6.06
CA ILE A 177 14.46 1.01 -6.38
C ILE A 177 14.67 0.37 -7.76
N GLU A 178 15.06 1.14 -8.77
CA GLU A 178 15.37 0.62 -10.10
C GLU A 178 16.55 -0.37 -10.08
N ARG A 179 17.58 -0.07 -9.28
CA ARG A 179 18.72 -0.98 -9.12
C ARG A 179 18.29 -2.28 -8.45
N ILE A 180 17.38 -2.22 -7.47
CA ILE A 180 16.83 -3.42 -6.82
C ILE A 180 15.96 -4.20 -7.82
N SER A 181 15.14 -3.52 -8.61
CA SER A 181 14.32 -4.10 -9.68
C SER A 181 15.18 -4.88 -10.68
N ASN A 182 16.30 -4.29 -11.12
CA ASN A 182 17.28 -4.94 -11.99
C ASN A 182 17.95 -6.15 -11.34
N ILE A 183 18.16 -6.14 -10.01
CA ILE A 183 18.74 -7.27 -9.27
C ILE A 183 17.80 -8.47 -9.24
N ILE A 184 16.50 -8.23 -9.08
CA ILE A 184 15.49 -9.30 -8.99
C ILE A 184 14.86 -9.67 -10.34
N GLY A 185 15.02 -8.82 -11.37
CA GLY A 185 14.45 -9.02 -12.69
C GLY A 185 12.94 -8.80 -12.77
N SER A 186 12.36 -8.04 -11.83
CA SER A 186 10.92 -7.79 -11.72
C SER A 186 10.66 -6.40 -11.15
N SER A 187 9.52 -5.80 -11.52
CA SER A 187 9.07 -4.52 -10.97
C SER A 187 8.83 -4.61 -9.47
N ILE A 188 9.14 -3.54 -8.74
CA ILE A 188 8.91 -3.45 -7.30
C ILE A 188 7.77 -2.48 -7.04
N GLU A 189 6.78 -2.94 -6.28
CA GLU A 189 5.72 -2.08 -5.78
C GLU A 189 6.23 -1.30 -4.56
N THR A 190 6.02 0.02 -4.54
CA THR A 190 6.42 0.86 -3.41
C THR A 190 5.19 1.40 -2.71
N VAL A 191 5.15 1.26 -1.39
CA VAL A 191 4.04 1.76 -0.57
C VAL A 191 4.57 2.70 0.49
N GLU A 192 4.03 3.92 0.46
CA GLU A 192 4.31 4.94 1.46
C GLU A 192 3.48 4.73 2.72
N LEU A 193 4.15 4.77 3.86
CA LEU A 193 3.54 4.80 5.18
C LEU A 193 3.67 6.20 5.77
N ILE A 194 2.57 6.69 6.37
CA ILE A 194 2.58 7.96 7.11
C ILE A 194 3.50 7.83 8.33
N SER A 195 3.31 6.76 9.09
CA SER A 195 4.25 6.36 10.13
C SER A 195 4.02 4.92 10.57
N TRP A 196 5.10 4.22 10.92
CA TRP A 196 5.00 2.93 11.61
C TRP A 196 4.29 3.05 12.96
N LYS A 197 4.24 4.24 13.58
CA LYS A 197 3.54 4.47 14.85
C LYS A 197 2.04 4.33 14.75
N ASN A 198 1.46 4.52 13.56
CA ASN A 198 0.02 4.37 13.36
C ASN A 198 -0.44 2.90 13.40
N LEU A 199 0.51 1.96 13.50
CA LEU A 199 0.28 0.53 13.72
C LEU A 199 0.47 0.13 15.20
N ASP A 200 0.80 1.08 16.07
CA ASP A 200 0.76 0.86 17.51
C ASP A 200 -0.67 1.16 17.97
N ASN A 201 -1.44 0.12 18.28
CA ASN A 201 -2.73 0.24 18.97
C ASN A 201 -2.57 0.93 20.32
#